data_AF-E8QZY5-F1
#
_entry.id   AF-E8QZY5-F1
#
_cell.length_a   1.000
_cell.length_b   1.000
_cell.length_c   1.000
_cell.angle_alpha   90.00
_cell.angle_beta   90.00
_cell.angle_gamma   90.00
#
_symmetry.space_group_name_H-M   'P 1'
#
loop_
_entity.id
_entity.type
_entity.pdbx_description
1 polymer ?
#
loop_
_entity_poly.entity_id
_entity_poly.type
_entity_poly.pdbx_seq_one_letter_code
_entity_poly.pdbx_strand_id
1 'polypeptide(L)'
;MAVSPSSSRSTPTPAEIVAGLSAFCDHAGPKISTETIVRWIEKRGGYPSQAELAKLAKKMLARRYARMVMYTDPETGLKVKRLWSFRDRLTGERYYQDLLKLPEERRRLFVQRYLRFLDQMKSVRQALADYFAGQEFFEFFVEGDESNGDARLDSASLTVGRLGQAENLALEERFVLTSGSSGS
;
A
#
# COMPACT_ATOMS: atom_id res chain seq x y z
N MET A 1 53.87 -12.89 14.50
CA MET A 1 52.69 -12.02 14.70
C MET A 1 51.72 -12.28 13.56
N ALA A 2 50.61 -12.99 13.83
CA ALA A 2 49.58 -13.23 12.83
C ALA A 2 48.37 -12.36 13.19
N VAL A 3 48.06 -11.39 12.34
CA VAL A 3 46.86 -10.55 12.43
C VAL A 3 45.72 -11.37 11.85
N SER A 4 44.86 -11.92 12.70
CA SER A 4 43.58 -12.49 12.29
C SER A 4 42.65 -11.35 11.88
N PRO A 5 42.05 -11.37 10.68
CA PRO A 5 41.10 -10.34 10.30
C PRO A 5 39.82 -10.54 11.12
N SER A 6 39.51 -9.56 11.96
CA SER A 6 38.21 -9.42 12.59
C SER A 6 37.13 -9.29 11.51
N SER A 7 36.47 -10.39 11.16
CA SER A 7 35.17 -10.32 10.50
C SER A 7 34.17 -9.77 11.51
N SER A 8 34.09 -8.44 11.60
CA SER A 8 32.92 -7.77 12.18
C SER A 8 31.72 -8.20 11.35
N ARG A 9 30.96 -9.18 11.82
CA ARG A 9 29.61 -9.45 11.29
C ARG A 9 28.74 -8.26 11.67
N SER A 10 28.76 -7.25 10.83
CA SER A 10 27.81 -6.15 10.85
C SER A 10 26.41 -6.74 10.86
N THR A 11 25.55 -6.27 11.77
CA THR A 11 24.14 -6.63 11.75
C THR A 11 23.54 -6.19 10.41
N PRO A 12 22.80 -7.06 9.70
CA PRO A 12 22.26 -6.69 8.40
C PRO A 12 21.23 -5.57 8.56
N THR A 13 21.29 -4.62 7.65
CA THR A 13 20.39 -3.48 7.59
C THR A 13 18.96 -3.93 7.26
N PRO A 14 17.93 -3.13 7.60
CA PRO A 14 16.56 -3.38 7.17
C PRO A 14 16.40 -3.66 5.68
N ALA A 15 17.15 -2.94 4.83
CA ALA A 15 17.11 -3.11 3.38
C ALA A 15 17.65 -4.49 2.95
N GLU A 16 18.77 -4.92 3.54
CA GLU A 16 19.35 -6.25 3.29
C GLU A 16 18.45 -7.39 3.77
N ILE A 17 17.75 -7.18 4.91
CA ILE A 17 16.75 -8.13 5.39
C ILE A 17 15.59 -8.24 4.39
N VAL A 18 15.05 -7.13 3.90
CA VAL A 18 13.94 -7.12 2.93
C VAL A 18 14.35 -7.75 1.58
N ALA A 19 15.53 -7.41 1.07
CA ALA A 19 16.07 -8.00 -0.16
C ALA A 19 16.29 -9.51 0.01
N GLY A 20 16.93 -9.92 1.11
CA GLY A 20 17.17 -11.33 1.42
C GLY A 20 15.88 -12.13 1.65
N LEU A 21 14.83 -11.51 2.19
CA LEU A 21 13.57 -12.18 2.46
C LEU A 21 12.86 -12.56 1.16
N SER A 22 13.00 -11.74 0.12
CA SER A 22 12.50 -12.05 -1.23
C SER A 22 13.09 -13.36 -1.75
N ALA A 23 14.42 -13.48 -1.71
CA ALA A 23 15.13 -14.69 -2.13
C ALA A 23 14.81 -15.89 -1.21
N PHE A 24 14.63 -15.66 0.09
CA PHE A 24 14.24 -16.72 1.01
C PHE A 24 12.87 -17.33 0.67
N CYS A 25 11.91 -16.50 0.23
CA CYS A 25 10.60 -16.98 -0.21
C CYS A 25 10.70 -17.88 -1.44
N ASP A 26 11.65 -17.61 -2.35
CA ASP A 26 11.89 -18.43 -3.52
C ASP A 26 12.28 -19.88 -3.14
N HIS A 27 13.05 -20.06 -2.06
CA HIS A 27 13.44 -21.38 -1.57
C HIS A 27 12.44 -22.05 -0.62
N ALA A 28 11.78 -21.29 0.27
CA ALA A 28 10.93 -21.84 1.34
C ALA A 28 9.55 -22.35 0.87
N GLY A 29 9.20 -22.07 -0.39
CA GLY A 29 7.90 -22.44 -0.97
C GLY A 29 6.86 -21.32 -0.95
N PRO A 30 5.62 -21.61 -1.38
CA PRO A 30 4.56 -20.61 -1.53
C PRO A 30 4.08 -19.99 -0.21
N LYS A 31 4.04 -20.81 0.86
CA LYS A 31 3.49 -20.45 2.18
C LYS A 31 4.60 -20.46 3.22
N ILE A 32 4.84 -19.33 3.90
CA ILE A 32 5.83 -19.22 4.97
C ILE A 32 5.17 -18.72 6.27
N SER A 33 5.45 -19.35 7.40
CA SER A 33 4.92 -18.90 8.70
C SER A 33 5.70 -17.70 9.24
N THR A 34 5.07 -16.91 10.11
CA THR A 34 5.75 -15.79 10.80
C THR A 34 6.98 -16.29 11.58
N GLU A 35 6.86 -17.44 12.23
CA GLU A 35 7.88 -18.10 13.03
C GLU A 35 9.08 -18.51 12.19
N THR A 36 8.85 -18.95 10.95
CA THR A 36 9.92 -19.27 10.01
C THR A 36 10.67 -18.02 9.56
N ILE A 37 9.98 -16.90 9.33
CA ILE A 37 10.62 -15.61 9.04
C ILE A 37 11.48 -15.15 10.21
N VAL A 38 10.94 -15.21 11.44
CA VAL A 38 11.70 -14.83 12.66
C VAL A 38 12.97 -15.65 12.79
N ARG A 39 12.88 -16.99 12.69
CA ARG A 39 14.05 -17.88 12.77
C ARG A 39 15.07 -17.59 11.68
N TRP A 40 14.62 -17.23 10.48
CA TRP A 40 15.52 -16.88 9.38
C TRP A 40 16.26 -15.56 9.63
N ILE A 41 15.58 -14.53 10.15
CA ILE A 41 16.21 -13.24 10.50
C ILE A 41 17.21 -13.43 11.66
N GLU A 42 16.86 -14.22 12.68
CA GLU A 42 17.73 -14.52 13.82
C GLU A 42 19.05 -15.18 13.38
N LYS A 43 19.00 -16.16 12.47
CA LYS A 43 20.20 -16.82 11.94
C LYS A 43 21.17 -15.85 11.23
N ARG A 44 20.67 -14.72 10.73
CA ARG A 44 21.46 -13.68 10.07
C ARG A 44 21.92 -12.57 11.02
N GLY A 45 21.61 -12.66 12.31
CA GLY A 45 21.91 -11.60 13.27
C GLY A 45 21.10 -10.32 13.01
N GLY A 46 19.98 -10.40 12.28
CA GLY A 46 19.19 -9.23 11.85
C GLY A 46 18.33 -8.58 12.92
N TYR A 47 18.61 -8.87 14.19
CA TYR A 47 17.92 -8.32 15.34
C TYR A 47 18.97 -7.70 16.28
N PRO A 48 18.78 -6.46 16.79
CA PRO A 48 19.63 -5.90 17.83
C PRO A 48 19.66 -6.81 19.07
N SER A 49 20.70 -6.64 19.90
CA SER A 49 21.07 -7.54 21.00
C SER A 49 19.88 -7.95 21.88
N GLN A 50 19.93 -9.19 22.38
CA GLN A 50 18.83 -9.99 22.93
C GLN A 50 17.90 -9.32 23.98
N ALA A 51 18.25 -8.17 24.55
CA ALA A 51 17.43 -7.43 25.51
C ALA A 51 16.32 -6.58 24.86
N GLU A 52 16.49 -6.08 23.63
CA GLU A 52 15.51 -5.17 23.01
C GLU A 52 14.29 -5.88 22.42
N LEU A 53 14.31 -7.21 22.34
CA LEU A 53 13.41 -7.98 21.49
C LEU A 53 12.81 -9.18 22.20
N ALA A 54 11.83 -8.88 23.05
CA ALA A 54 10.83 -9.85 23.47
C ALA A 54 10.23 -10.57 22.24
N LYS A 55 9.89 -11.85 22.40
CA LYS A 55 9.36 -12.73 21.33
C LYS A 55 8.25 -12.11 20.48
N LEU A 56 7.38 -11.30 21.09
CA LEU A 56 6.30 -10.59 20.39
C LEU A 56 6.83 -9.49 19.47
N ALA A 57 7.78 -8.69 19.93
CA ALA A 57 8.38 -7.60 19.15
C ALA A 57 9.09 -8.16 17.91
N LYS A 58 9.78 -9.31 18.03
CA LYS A 58 10.37 -10.02 16.88
C LYS A 58 9.32 -10.42 15.84
N LYS A 59 8.18 -10.96 16.27
CA LYS A 59 7.08 -11.30 15.37
C LYS A 59 6.52 -10.04 14.68
N MET A 60 6.34 -8.93 15.40
CA MET A 60 5.87 -7.68 14.81
C MET A 60 6.86 -7.10 13.80
N LEU A 61 8.15 -7.12 14.13
CA LEU A 61 9.21 -6.64 13.25
C LEU A 61 9.38 -7.53 12.01
N ALA A 62 9.33 -8.86 12.15
CA ALA A 62 9.28 -9.79 11.02
C ALA A 62 8.09 -9.51 10.09
N ARG A 63 6.91 -9.24 10.66
CA ARG A 63 5.72 -8.88 9.88
C ARG A 63 5.89 -7.56 9.15
N ARG A 64 6.58 -6.58 9.75
CA ARG A 64 6.94 -5.31 9.11
C ARG A 64 7.86 -5.55 7.92
N TYR A 65 8.95 -6.29 8.09
CA TYR A 65 9.87 -6.63 7.00
C TYR A 65 9.15 -7.36 5.85
N ALA A 66 8.32 -8.36 6.16
CA ALA A 66 7.53 -9.07 5.15
C ALA A 66 6.60 -8.14 4.35
N ARG A 67 5.97 -7.15 5.01
CA ARG A 67 5.09 -6.17 4.35
C ARG A 67 5.84 -5.15 3.49
N MET A 68 7.13 -4.96 3.70
CA MET A 68 7.97 -4.06 2.91
C MET A 68 8.48 -4.71 1.62
N VAL A 69 8.32 -6.03 1.47
CA VAL A 69 8.66 -6.71 0.22
C VAL A 69 7.65 -6.32 -0.86
N MET A 70 8.14 -5.69 -1.91
CA MET A 70 7.33 -5.21 -3.03
C MET A 70 7.65 -6.00 -4.30
N TYR A 71 6.64 -6.08 -5.16
CA TYR A 71 6.68 -6.61 -6.52
C TYR A 71 6.08 -5.54 -7.43
N THR A 72 6.71 -5.30 -8.59
CA THR A 72 6.16 -4.39 -9.60
C THR A 72 5.34 -5.20 -10.59
N ASP A 73 4.04 -4.91 -10.66
CA ASP A 73 3.14 -5.54 -11.62
C ASP A 73 3.40 -4.98 -13.04
N PRO A 74 3.67 -5.83 -14.05
CA PRO A 74 4.06 -5.37 -15.37
C PRO A 74 2.89 -4.77 -16.17
N GLU A 75 1.66 -5.19 -15.89
CA GLU A 75 0.47 -4.69 -16.60
C GLU A 75 0.09 -3.28 -16.15
N THR A 76 0.14 -3.02 -14.83
CA THR A 76 -0.27 -1.74 -14.25
C THR A 76 0.89 -0.80 -13.90
N GLY A 77 2.13 -1.32 -13.88
CA GLY A 77 3.33 -0.58 -13.45
C GLY A 77 3.39 -0.31 -11.94
N LEU A 78 2.40 -0.78 -11.17
CA LEU A 78 2.27 -0.46 -9.75
C LEU A 78 3.10 -1.38 -8.86
N LYS A 79 3.71 -0.79 -7.82
CA LYS A 79 4.36 -1.55 -6.74
C LYS A 79 3.31 -2.10 -5.80
N VAL A 80 3.10 -3.41 -5.83
CA VAL A 80 2.21 -4.15 -4.94
C VAL A 80 3.02 -4.92 -3.91
N LYS A 81 2.42 -5.24 -2.76
CA LYS A 81 3.05 -6.11 -1.77
C LYS A 81 3.26 -7.48 -2.38
N ARG A 82 4.48 -8.04 -2.30
CA ARG A 82 4.76 -9.39 -2.78
C ARG A 82 4.23 -10.46 -1.82
N LEU A 83 4.46 -10.25 -0.51
CA LEU A 83 4.03 -11.17 0.52
C LEU A 83 2.74 -10.72 1.17
N TRP A 84 1.71 -11.54 1.02
CA TRP A 84 0.37 -11.26 1.53
C TRP A 84 0.13 -12.06 2.80
N SER A 85 -0.29 -11.38 3.86
CA SER A 85 -0.55 -12.04 5.13
C SER A 85 -1.95 -12.63 5.17
N PHE A 86 -2.04 -13.91 5.48
CA PHE A 86 -3.28 -14.64 5.70
C PHE A 86 -3.33 -15.16 7.13
N ARG A 87 -4.55 -15.43 7.61
CA ARG A 87 -4.78 -16.11 8.88
C ARG A 87 -5.31 -17.50 8.58
N ASP A 88 -4.65 -18.51 9.12
CA ASP A 88 -5.15 -19.87 9.10
C ASP A 88 -6.38 -19.96 10.00
N ARG A 89 -7.48 -20.51 9.50
CA ARG A 89 -8.73 -20.61 10.25
C ARG A 89 -8.68 -21.71 11.31
N LEU A 90 -7.89 -22.76 11.06
CA LEU A 90 -7.82 -23.93 11.95
C LEU A 90 -6.88 -23.66 13.11
N THR A 91 -5.66 -23.18 12.82
CA THR A 91 -4.64 -22.95 13.85
C THR A 91 -4.66 -21.52 14.41
N GLY A 92 -5.36 -20.60 13.73
CA GLY A 92 -5.38 -19.18 14.08
C GLY A 92 -4.08 -18.44 13.72
N GLU A 93 -3.06 -19.14 13.23
CA GLU A 93 -1.73 -18.60 12.96
C GLU A 93 -1.69 -17.72 11.72
N ARG A 94 -0.72 -16.80 11.67
CA ARG A 94 -0.49 -15.94 10.50
C ARG A 94 0.62 -16.50 9.64
N TYR A 95 0.32 -16.66 8.36
CA TYR A 95 1.30 -17.03 7.34
C TYR A 95 1.32 -15.99 6.23
N TYR A 96 2.43 -15.96 5.50
CA TYR A 96 2.63 -15.15 4.32
C TYR A 96 2.64 -16.05 3.10
N GLN A 97 1.95 -15.60 2.06
CA GLN A 97 1.90 -16.26 0.77
C GLN A 97 2.61 -15.38 -0.26
N ASP A 98 3.51 -15.96 -1.04
CA ASP A 98 4.14 -15.29 -2.16
C ASP A 98 3.17 -15.22 -3.34
N LEU A 99 2.87 -13.99 -3.78
CA LEU A 99 2.00 -13.69 -4.90
C LEU A 99 2.55 -14.26 -6.22
N LEU A 100 3.86 -14.29 -6.41
CA LEU A 100 4.49 -14.76 -7.65
C LEU A 100 4.38 -16.27 -7.83
N LYS A 101 4.23 -17.00 -6.74
CA LYS A 101 4.07 -18.46 -6.73
C LYS A 101 2.61 -18.90 -6.89
N LEU A 102 1.67 -17.97 -6.98
CA LEU A 102 0.27 -18.29 -7.27
C LEU A 102 0.06 -18.49 -8.78
N PRO A 103 -0.92 -19.33 -9.17
CA PRO A 103 -1.39 -19.38 -10.56
C PRO A 103 -1.77 -17.99 -11.06
N GLU A 104 -1.43 -17.70 -12.32
CA GLU A 104 -1.56 -16.36 -12.91
C GLU A 104 -2.97 -15.78 -12.80
N GLU A 105 -4.00 -16.58 -13.08
CA GLU A 105 -5.40 -16.17 -12.95
C GLU A 105 -5.75 -15.69 -11.53
N ARG A 106 -5.31 -16.46 -10.52
CA ARG A 106 -5.51 -16.09 -9.11
C ARG A 106 -4.74 -14.84 -8.75
N ARG A 107 -3.49 -14.71 -9.23
CA ARG A 107 -2.66 -13.52 -9.03
C ARG A 107 -3.34 -12.27 -9.57
N ARG A 108 -3.81 -12.29 -10.83
CA ARG A 108 -4.53 -11.16 -11.45
C ARG A 108 -5.76 -10.75 -10.65
N LEU A 109 -6.59 -11.72 -10.24
CA LEU A 109 -7.77 -11.45 -9.41
C LEU A 109 -7.42 -10.80 -8.07
N PHE A 110 -6.35 -11.25 -7.41
CA PHE A 110 -5.90 -10.63 -6.16
C PHE A 110 -5.42 -9.21 -6.38
N VAL A 111 -4.58 -8.97 -7.38
CA VAL A 111 -4.09 -7.62 -7.72
C VAL A 111 -5.24 -6.67 -8.01
N GLN A 112 -6.20 -7.07 -8.84
CA GLN A 112 -7.40 -6.25 -9.14
C GLN A 112 -8.20 -5.90 -7.88
N ARG A 113 -8.40 -6.86 -6.97
CA ARG A 113 -9.08 -6.61 -5.68
C ARG A 113 -8.28 -5.65 -4.80
N TYR A 114 -6.96 -5.77 -4.80
CA TYR A 114 -6.09 -4.87 -4.06
C TYR A 114 -6.14 -3.44 -4.59
N LEU A 115 -6.14 -3.26 -5.90
CA LEU A 115 -6.28 -1.93 -6.53
C LEU A 115 -7.60 -1.28 -6.13
N ARG A 116 -8.72 -2.02 -6.23
CA ARG A 116 -10.03 -1.53 -5.79
C ARG A 116 -10.03 -1.13 -4.32
N PHE A 117 -9.38 -1.93 -3.47
CA PHE A 117 -9.23 -1.59 -2.05
C PHE A 117 -8.41 -0.32 -1.84
N LEU A 118 -7.33 -0.11 -2.61
CA LEU A 118 -6.54 1.12 -2.53
C LEU A 118 -7.35 2.36 -2.90
N ASP A 119 -8.20 2.26 -3.92
CA ASP A 119 -9.07 3.36 -4.31
C ASP A 119 -10.13 3.66 -3.24
N GLN A 120 -10.73 2.63 -2.63
CA GLN A 120 -11.61 2.80 -1.46
C GLN A 120 -10.88 3.46 -0.28
N MET A 121 -9.62 3.10 -0.04
CA MET A 121 -8.83 3.74 1.02
C MET A 121 -8.46 5.19 0.71
N LYS A 122 -8.51 5.65 -0.55
CA LYS A 122 -8.35 7.08 -0.87
C LYS A 122 -9.56 7.88 -0.37
N SER A 123 -10.78 7.40 -0.63
CA SER A 123 -11.99 8.10 -0.16
C SER A 123 -12.08 8.12 1.37
N VAL A 124 -11.72 7.03 2.04
CA VAL A 124 -11.67 6.99 3.51
C VAL A 124 -10.61 7.96 4.06
N ARG A 125 -9.42 8.03 3.44
CA ARG A 125 -8.38 8.98 3.87
C ARG A 125 -8.82 10.43 3.65
N GLN A 126 -9.50 10.72 2.55
CA GLN A 126 -10.06 12.04 2.30
C GLN A 126 -11.12 12.39 3.35
N ALA A 127 -12.07 11.50 3.61
CA ALA A 127 -13.10 11.71 4.62
C ALA A 127 -12.52 11.89 6.03
N LEU A 128 -11.45 11.15 6.38
CA LEU A 128 -10.72 11.36 7.63
C LEU A 128 -10.01 12.72 7.65
N ALA A 129 -9.37 13.12 6.55
CA ALA A 129 -8.74 14.42 6.44
C ALA A 129 -9.77 15.56 6.58
N ASP A 130 -10.92 15.44 5.93
CA ASP A 130 -12.02 16.42 6.01
C ASP A 130 -12.63 16.47 7.42
N TYR A 131 -12.80 15.31 8.07
CA TYR A 131 -13.22 15.22 9.46
C TYR A 131 -12.22 15.91 10.40
N PHE A 132 -10.92 15.68 10.22
CA PHE A 132 -9.88 16.36 11.00
C PHE A 132 -9.74 17.85 10.66
N ALA A 133 -10.02 18.26 9.43
CA ALA A 133 -10.02 19.67 9.03
C ALA A 133 -11.18 20.46 9.64
N GLY A 134 -12.33 19.82 9.89
CA GLY A 134 -13.44 20.40 10.66
C GLY A 134 -13.26 20.28 12.19
N GLN A 135 -12.19 19.63 12.62
CA GLN A 135 -11.81 19.44 14.02
C GLN A 135 -10.56 20.27 14.30
N GLU A 136 -10.73 21.57 14.56
CA GLU A 136 -9.71 22.41 15.21
C GLU A 136 -9.44 21.91 16.64
N PHE A 137 -8.81 20.74 16.79
CA PHE A 137 -8.61 20.11 18.09
C PHE A 137 -7.31 20.52 18.77
N PHE A 138 -6.41 21.22 18.07
CA PHE A 138 -5.21 21.75 18.69
C PHE A 138 -4.81 23.09 18.10
N GLU A 139 -4.80 24.10 18.97
CA GLU A 139 -4.23 25.45 18.79
C GLU A 139 -2.73 25.43 18.41
N PHE A 140 -2.11 24.24 18.31
CA PHE A 140 -0.69 24.05 18.02
C PHE A 140 -0.36 23.94 16.51
N PHE A 141 -1.36 23.92 15.62
CA PHE A 141 -1.14 23.94 14.16
C PHE A 141 -1.58 25.23 13.48
N VAL A 142 -1.85 26.29 14.24
CA VAL A 142 -2.07 27.62 13.64
C VAL A 142 -0.71 28.32 13.54
N GLU A 143 -0.19 28.28 12.32
CA GLU A 143 0.69 29.27 11.68
C GLU A 143 2.14 29.39 12.16
N GLY A 144 3.01 28.64 11.47
CA GLY A 144 4.35 29.09 11.12
C GLY A 144 4.54 28.85 9.63
N ASP A 145 4.28 29.89 8.83
CA ASP A 145 4.66 29.99 7.42
C ASP A 145 6.12 29.53 7.22
N GLU A 146 6.40 28.94 6.05
CA GLU A 146 7.69 28.90 5.33
C GLU A 146 7.85 27.59 4.50
N SER A 147 7.72 27.78 3.20
CA SER A 147 8.37 27.03 2.11
C SER A 147 7.80 25.65 1.73
N ASN A 148 6.68 25.66 0.99
CA ASN A 148 6.39 24.61 0.03
C ASN A 148 6.90 25.04 -1.36
N GLY A 149 8.09 24.56 -1.70
CA GLY A 149 8.72 24.70 -3.00
C GLY A 149 7.86 24.06 -4.09
N ASP A 150 7.25 24.94 -4.86
CA ASP A 150 6.49 24.76 -6.09
C ASP A 150 7.23 23.87 -7.12
N ALA A 151 6.97 22.55 -7.13
CA ALA A 151 7.29 21.68 -8.24
C ALA A 151 6.14 21.70 -9.26
N ARG A 152 6.06 22.82 -9.97
CA ARG A 152 5.29 23.00 -11.21
C ARG A 152 5.59 21.89 -12.22
N LEU A 153 4.56 21.15 -12.61
CA LEU A 153 4.40 20.66 -13.99
C LEU A 153 2.91 20.70 -14.35
N ASP A 154 2.39 21.90 -14.61
CA ASP A 154 1.21 22.08 -15.44
C ASP A 154 1.63 22.76 -16.74
N SER A 155 1.68 21.95 -17.80
CA SER A 155 1.79 22.40 -19.18
C SER A 155 0.38 22.63 -19.73
N ALA A 156 -0.12 23.86 -19.64
CA ALA A 156 -1.09 24.41 -20.60
C ALA A 156 -1.37 25.87 -20.26
N SER A 157 -0.56 26.78 -20.80
CA SER A 157 -0.97 28.16 -21.01
C SER A 157 -1.53 28.25 -22.43
N LEU A 158 -2.83 28.52 -22.55
CA LEU A 158 -3.39 29.23 -23.71
C LEU A 158 -4.77 29.82 -23.34
N THR A 159 -4.70 31.04 -22.84
CA THR A 159 -5.46 32.24 -23.27
C THR A 159 -6.97 32.13 -23.54
N VAL A 160 -7.75 32.94 -22.81
CA VAL A 160 -8.55 34.10 -23.30
C VAL A 160 -9.69 34.37 -22.31
N GLY A 161 -9.87 35.65 -22.00
CA GLY A 161 -10.66 36.16 -20.89
C GLY A 161 -12.18 35.91 -20.94
N ARG A 162 -12.75 35.96 -19.73
CA ARG A 162 -14.18 36.02 -19.44
C ARG A 162 -14.67 37.48 -19.55
N LEU A 163 -15.54 37.73 -20.53
CA LEU A 163 -16.65 38.68 -20.51
C LEU A 163 -17.81 37.82 -21.06
N GLY A 164 -18.86 37.49 -20.33
CA GLY A 164 -19.88 38.39 -19.81
C GLY A 164 -21.23 37.71 -20.16
N GLN A 165 -22.19 37.81 -19.25
CA GLN A 165 -23.52 37.18 -19.27
C GLN A 165 -24.34 37.49 -20.53
N ALA A 166 -25.26 36.59 -20.92
CA ALA A 166 -26.70 36.88 -21.10
C ALA A 166 -27.47 35.71 -21.75
N GLU A 167 -28.60 35.37 -21.12
CA GLU A 167 -29.90 35.08 -21.74
C GLU A 167 -30.06 33.88 -22.69
N ASN A 168 -30.82 32.87 -22.27
CA ASN A 168 -32.23 32.76 -22.65
C ASN A 168 -32.93 31.60 -21.94
N LEU A 169 -33.92 31.96 -21.12
CA LEU A 169 -35.13 31.17 -20.92
C LEU A 169 -35.85 31.04 -22.27
N ALA A 170 -36.41 29.87 -22.58
CA ALA A 170 -37.84 29.72 -22.87
C ALA A 170 -38.16 28.48 -23.72
N LEU A 171 -39.24 27.82 -23.29
CA LEU A 171 -40.13 26.89 -24.00
C LEU A 171 -39.58 25.50 -24.33
N GLU A 172 -40.05 24.45 -23.62
CA GLU A 172 -41.30 23.71 -23.92
C GLU A 172 -41.15 22.97 -25.26
N GLU A 173 -41.31 21.64 -25.36
CA GLU A 173 -42.47 20.88 -24.94
C GLU A 173 -42.23 19.39 -25.31
N ARG A 174 -42.91 18.47 -24.61
CA ARG A 174 -43.22 17.07 -24.99
C ARG A 174 -42.27 15.95 -24.55
N PHE A 175 -42.38 15.62 -23.27
CA PHE A 175 -42.52 14.23 -22.86
C PHE A 175 -43.93 14.04 -22.25
N VAL A 176 -44.55 12.89 -22.55
CA VAL A 176 -45.83 12.35 -22.03
C VAL A 176 -47.11 12.77 -22.77
N LEU A 177 -47.62 11.82 -23.57
CA LEU A 177 -49.02 11.36 -23.76
C LEU A 177 -48.94 10.43 -24.99
N THR A 178 -48.85 9.11 -24.86
CA THR A 178 -50.02 8.27 -24.67
C THR A 178 -49.59 6.85 -24.28
N SER A 179 -50.13 6.38 -23.16
CA SER A 179 -50.37 4.97 -22.88
C SER A 179 -51.65 4.55 -23.60
N GLY A 180 -51.64 3.39 -24.28
CA GLY A 180 -52.83 2.55 -24.47
C GLY A 180 -53.39 2.43 -25.89
N SER A 181 -53.16 1.27 -26.52
CA SER A 181 -54.21 0.36 -27.07
C SER A 181 -53.48 -0.84 -27.71
N SER A 182 -53.45 -2.03 -27.10
CA SER A 182 -54.38 -3.16 -27.32
C SER A 182 -54.87 -3.32 -28.76
N GLY A 183 -54.57 -4.49 -29.34
CA GLY A 183 -54.80 -4.81 -30.74
C GLY A 183 -56.18 -5.33 -31.10
N SER A 184 -56.29 -5.65 -32.39
CA SER A 184 -56.96 -6.80 -33.02
C SER A 184 -56.54 -6.79 -34.49
#